data_AF-A0A920IXT0-F1
#
_entry.id   AF-A0A920IXT0-F1
#
_cell.length_a   1.000
_cell.length_b   1.000
_cell.length_c   1.000
_cell.angle_alpha   90.00
_cell.angle_beta   90.00
_cell.angle_gamma   90.00
#
_symmetry.space_group_name_H-M   'P 1'
#
loop_
_entity.id
_entity.type
_entity.pdbx_description
1 polymer ?
#
loop_
_entity_poly.entity_id
_entity_poly.type
_entity_poly.pdbx_seq_one_letter_code
_entity_poly.pdbx_strand_id
1 'polypeptide(L)' 'MAEIAGFGVTSDAFHLVQPHKEGLGATKAMKMAIEGAGLDIKDIDYINAHGTSTPTNDRIKNNGDQEFIW' A
#
# COMPACT_ATOMS: atom_id res chain seq x y z
N MET A 1 -7.92 -7.49 -20.98
CA MET A 1 -8.59 -6.20 -20.66
C MET A 1 -9.03 -6.27 -19.21
N ALA A 2 -9.00 -5.15 -18.50
CA ALA A 2 -9.36 -5.07 -17.09
C ALA A 2 -10.13 -3.77 -16.83
N GLU A 3 -10.87 -3.72 -15.72
CA GLU A 3 -11.55 -2.53 -15.22
C GLU A 3 -10.78 -1.96 -14.03
N ILE A 4 -10.73 -0.63 -13.93
CA ILE A 4 -10.21 0.05 -12.73
C ILE A 4 -11.36 0.19 -11.75
N ALA A 5 -11.43 -0.70 -10.77
CA ALA A 5 -12.53 -0.73 -9.80
C ALA A 5 -12.38 0.32 -8.68
N GLY A 6 -11.16 0.75 -8.35
CA GLY A 6 -10.93 1.71 -7.25
C GLY A 6 -9.57 2.40 -7.33
N PHE A 7 -9.41 3.48 -6.57
CA PHE A 7 -8.20 4.31 -6.56
C PHE A 7 -7.97 4.94 -5.19
N GLY A 8 -6.69 5.05 -4.78
CA GLY A 8 -6.30 5.69 -3.54
C GLY A 8 -4.94 6.37 -3.68
N VAL A 9 -4.84 7.58 -3.13
CA VAL A 9 -3.60 8.38 -3.16
C VAL A 9 -3.43 9.11 -1.83
N THR A 10 -2.21 9.05 -1.30
CA THR A 10 -1.84 9.65 -0.02
C THR A 10 -0.41 10.18 -0.06
N SER A 11 -0.01 10.94 0.96
CA SER A 11 1.37 11.33 1.21
C SER A 11 1.77 10.93 2.62
N ASP A 12 3.01 10.47 2.79
CA ASP A 12 3.57 10.08 4.09
C ASP A 12 3.69 11.27 5.06
N ALA A 13 3.80 12.51 4.54
CA ALA A 13 3.91 13.74 5.32
C ALA A 13 4.94 13.70 6.48
N PHE A 14 6.01 12.90 6.34
CA PHE A 14 6.92 12.55 7.42
C PHE A 14 8.35 13.06 7.21
N HIS A 15 8.99 12.67 6.11
CA HIS A 15 10.38 13.02 5.83
C HIS A 15 10.57 13.29 4.33
N LEU A 16 11.55 14.12 3.99
CA LEU A 16 11.75 14.62 2.62
C LEU A 16 12.05 13.49 1.60
N VAL A 17 12.79 12.46 2.02
CA VAL A 17 13.28 11.38 1.14
C VAL A 17 13.18 9.98 1.75
N GLN A 18 12.69 9.89 3.00
CA GLN A 18 12.55 8.60 3.67
C GLN A 18 11.07 8.28 3.81
N PRO A 19 10.68 7.02 3.56
CA PRO A 19 9.31 6.61 3.80
C PRO A 19 8.99 6.66 5.30
N HIS A 20 7.70 6.78 5.63
CA HIS A 20 7.26 6.64 7.00
C HIS A 20 7.64 5.25 7.54
N LYS A 21 8.27 5.16 8.72
CA LYS A 21 8.76 3.88 9.29
C LYS A 21 7.68 2.81 9.38
N GLU A 22 6.47 3.25 9.71
CA GLU A 22 5.27 2.42 9.79
C GLU A 22 4.47 2.37 8.46
N GLY A 23 4.97 2.83 7.31
CA GLY A 23 4.26 2.68 6.02
C GLY A 23 2.83 3.25 5.91
N LEU A 24 2.43 4.16 6.81
CA LEU A 24 1.03 4.56 7.00
C LEU A 24 0.38 5.16 5.75
N GLY A 25 1.14 5.90 4.94
CA GLY A 25 0.64 6.43 3.67
C GLY A 25 0.27 5.29 2.72
N ALA A 26 1.20 4.37 2.46
CA ALA A 26 0.97 3.22 1.59
C ALA A 26 -0.25 2.37 2.05
N THR A 27 -0.34 2.05 3.35
CA THR A 27 -1.49 1.34 3.92
C THR A 27 -2.80 2.08 3.70
N LYS A 28 -2.82 3.40 3.91
CA LYS A 28 -4.03 4.21 3.74
C LYS A 28 -4.43 4.32 2.26
N ALA A 29 -3.47 4.45 1.34
CA ALA A 29 -3.75 4.47 -0.10
C ALA A 29 -4.39 3.17 -0.56
N MET A 30 -3.89 2.01 -0.12
CA MET A 30 -4.48 0.71 -0.48
C MET A 30 -5.87 0.53 0.10
N LYS A 31 -6.09 0.91 1.38
CA LYS A 31 -7.43 0.89 1.99
C LYS A 31 -8.44 1.72 1.20
N MET A 32 -8.07 2.96 0.85
CA MET A 32 -8.93 3.82 0.04
C MET A 32 -9.26 3.22 -1.33
N ALA A 33 -8.31 2.54 -1.98
CA ALA A 33 -8.53 1.90 -3.26
C ALA A 33 -9.49 0.70 -3.16
N ILE A 34 -9.33 -0.14 -2.13
CA ILE A 34 -10.21 -1.30 -1.88
C ILE A 34 -11.61 -0.84 -1.49
N GLU A 35 -11.71 0.12 -0.57
CA GLU A 35 -12.99 0.73 -0.17
C GLU A 35 -13.69 1.40 -1.36
N GLY A 36 -12.95 2.12 -2.20
CA GLY A 36 -13.47 2.74 -3.41
C GLY A 36 -13.98 1.73 -4.45
N ALA A 37 -13.43 0.52 -4.45
CA ALA A 37 -13.88 -0.60 -5.27
C ALA A 37 -15.06 -1.38 -4.65
N GLY A 38 -15.42 -1.12 -3.40
CA GLY A 38 -16.46 -1.87 -2.67
C GLY A 38 -16.08 -3.34 -2.42
N LEU A 39 -14.78 -3.64 -2.35
CA LEU A 39 -14.23 -4.99 -2.15
C LEU A 39 -13.74 -5.18 -0.71
N ASP A 40 -13.49 -6.43 -0.34
CA ASP A 40 -12.78 -6.82 0.88
C ASP A 40 -11.34 -7.25 0.51
N ILE A 41 -10.41 -7.20 1.46
CA ILE A 41 -9.01 -7.57 1.23
C ILE A 41 -8.86 -9.02 0.74
N LYS A 42 -9.75 -9.90 1.19
CA LYS A 42 -9.80 -11.32 0.77
C LYS A 42 -10.16 -11.52 -0.71
N ASP A 43 -10.68 -10.49 -1.36
CA ASP A 43 -11.06 -10.53 -2.78
C ASP A 43 -9.86 -10.16 -3.68
N ILE A 44 -8.68 -9.88 -3.12
CA ILE A 44 -7.46 -9.50 -3.85
C ILE A 44 -6.53 -10.72 -4.00
N ASP A 45 -6.46 -11.26 -5.22
CA ASP A 45 -5.61 -12.42 -5.53
C ASP A 45 -4.14 -12.08 -5.79
N TYR A 46 -3.87 -10.86 -6.24
CA TYR A 46 -2.54 -10.44 -6.69
C TYR A 46 -2.28 -8.97 -6.40
N ILE A 47 -1.06 -8.68 -5.92
CA ILE A 47 -0.57 -7.33 -5.67
C ILE A 47 0.71 -7.11 -6.47
N ASN A 48 0.74 -6.03 -7.25
CA ASN A 48 1.97 -5.54 -7.87
C ASN A 48 2.63 -4.53 -6.94
N ALA A 49 3.63 -4.97 -6.18
CA ALA A 49 4.32 -4.09 -5.25
C ALA A 49 5.23 -3.08 -5.97
N HIS A 50 5.30 -1.85 -5.44
CA HIS A 50 6.22 -0.81 -5.96
C HIS A 50 7.72 -1.22 -5.97
N GLY A 51 8.14 -2.09 -5.04
CA GLY A 51 9.45 -2.77 -4.96
C GLY A 51 10.65 -2.05 -5.59
N THR A 52 11.25 -1.08 -4.89
CA THR A 52 12.36 -0.27 -5.46
C THR A 52 13.73 -0.88 -5.25
N SER A 53 13.82 -2.07 -4.65
CA SER A 53 15.08 -2.70 -4.22
C SER A 53 15.87 -1.86 -3.21
N THR A 54 15.21 -0.95 -2.50
CA THR A 54 15.83 -0.15 -1.44
C THR A 54 15.50 -0.77 -0.08
N PRO A 55 16.51 -1.07 0.78
CA PRO A 55 16.28 -1.83 2.00
C PRO A 55 15.22 -1.24 2.93
N THR A 56 15.15 0.09 3.03
CA THR A 56 14.18 0.77 3.90
C THR A 56 12.76 0.67 3.36
N ASN A 57 12.55 0.88 2.06
CA ASN A 57 11.23 0.80 1.44
C ASN A 57 10.69 -0.64 1.41
N ASP A 58 11.57 -1.60 1.14
CA ASP A 58 11.15 -2.99 0.97
C ASP A 58 10.97 -3.71 2.31
N ARG A 59 11.66 -3.27 3.39
CA ARG A 59 11.38 -3.74 4.76
C ARG A 59 10.02 -3.30 5.28
N ILE A 60 9.58 -2.08 4.95
CA ILE A 60 8.26 -1.58 5.35
C ILE A 60 7.14 -2.47 4.79
N LYS A 61 7.33 -3.08 3.62
CA LYS A 61 6.36 -4.00 3.00
C LYS A 61 6.23 -5.34 3.74
N ASN A 62 7.28 -5.78 4.45
CA ASN A 62 7.36 -7.13 5.03
C ASN A 62 7.10 -7.20 6.53
N ASN A 63 6.88 -6.06 7.20
CA ASN A 63 6.57 -6.05 8.63
C ASN A 63 5.10 -6.42 8.84
N GLY A 64 4.85 -7.67 9.21
CA GLY A 64 3.53 -8.30 9.41
C GLY A 64 2.63 -7.70 10.49
N ASP A 65 2.97 -6.53 11.04
CA ASP A 65 2.15 -5.77 11.99
C ASP A 65 1.19 -4.79 11.29
N GLN A 66 1.22 -4.73 9.96
CA GLN A 66 0.24 -4.02 9.14
C GLN A 66 -0.51 -5.03 8.28
N GLU A 67 -1.68 -5.47 8.74
CA GLU A 67 -2.60 -6.41 8.06
C GLU A 67 -2.98 -6.04 6.60
N PHE A 68 -2.46 -4.93 6.08
CA PHE A 68 -2.87 -4.29 4.84
C PHE A 68 -1.73 -4.12 3.82
N ILE A 69 -0.50 -4.55 4.13
CA ILE A 69 0.60 -4.54 3.15
C ILE A 69 1.14 -5.95 3.04
N TRP A 70 0.77 -6.63 1.95
CA TRP A 70 1.54 -7.72 1.38
C TRP A 70 2.38 -7.16 0.23
#